data_AF-A0A8T4PCJ6-F1
#
_entry.id   AF-A0A8T4PCJ6-F1
#
_cell.length_a   1.000
_cell.length_b   1.000
_cell.length_c   1.000
_cell.angle_alpha   90.00
_cell.angle_beta   90.00
_cell.angle_gamma   90.00
#
_symmetry.space_group_name_H-M   'P 1'
#
loop_
_entity.id
_entity.type
_entity.pdbx_description
1 polymer ?
#
loop_
_entity_poly.entity_id
_entity_poly.type
_entity_poly.pdbx_seq_one_letter_code
_entity_poly.pdbx_strand_id
1 'polypeptide(L)'
;MDKKEKSTNFSKEEAESLYKIIKEYEKNAPENDKEYYDDYYDEYETPIKKKIIQSVIKKISAFLPEKQKVEIDKDFLRKKYHTFNNEIDDKVYSAIEKAFSQLRTVEIKYFSMESAEFSTRKLDIYYKSSKYVIGYCHLRKDIRKFRTSRISSAKITNETYQIPKNFDKNNY
;
A
#
# COMPACT_ATOMS: atom_id res chain seq x y z
N MET A 1 33.78 19.75 -29.55
CA MET A 1 34.10 20.00 -28.13
C MET A 1 33.05 19.28 -27.30
N ASP A 2 33.36 18.06 -26.87
CA ASP A 2 32.51 17.30 -25.97
C ASP A 2 32.42 18.01 -24.62
N LYS A 3 31.22 18.49 -24.28
CA LYS A 3 30.90 18.83 -22.89
C LYS A 3 30.88 17.53 -22.11
N LYS A 4 32.00 17.17 -21.48
CA LYS A 4 32.02 16.20 -20.39
C LYS A 4 30.98 16.67 -19.36
N GLU A 5 29.85 15.99 -19.29
CA GLU A 5 28.94 16.09 -18.15
C GLU A 5 29.79 15.84 -16.91
N LYS A 6 29.97 16.89 -16.09
CA LYS A 6 30.54 16.74 -14.76
C LYS A 6 29.59 15.78 -14.03
N SER A 7 30.06 14.57 -13.75
CA SER A 7 29.44 13.68 -12.77
C SER A 7 29.42 14.45 -11.45
N THR A 8 28.31 15.11 -11.16
CA THR A 8 28.02 15.68 -9.85
C THR A 8 27.76 14.51 -8.93
N ASN A 9 28.80 14.08 -8.21
CA ASN A 9 28.64 13.08 -7.15
C ASN A 9 27.88 13.73 -6.00
N PHE A 10 26.72 13.17 -5.67
CA PHE A 10 25.97 13.55 -4.47
C PHE A 10 26.70 13.03 -3.23
N SER A 11 26.69 13.83 -2.16
CA SER A 11 26.99 13.34 -0.82
C SER A 11 25.94 12.31 -0.38
N LYS A 12 26.23 11.52 0.65
CA LYS A 12 25.25 10.57 1.21
C LYS A 12 23.99 11.27 1.73
N GLU A 13 24.15 12.45 2.34
CA GLU A 13 23.04 13.25 2.88
C GLU A 13 22.18 13.86 1.77
N GLU A 14 22.80 14.29 0.67
CA GLU A 14 22.09 14.78 -0.52
C GLU A 14 21.29 13.66 -1.19
N ALA A 15 21.90 12.48 -1.35
CA ALA A 15 21.23 11.31 -1.91
C ALA A 15 20.03 10.87 -1.05
N GLU A 16 20.19 10.85 0.28
CA GLU A 16 19.09 10.51 1.20
C GLU A 16 17.94 11.53 1.09
N SER A 17 18.26 12.82 1.07
CA SER A 17 17.26 13.90 0.97
C SER A 17 16.50 13.83 -0.35
N LEU A 18 17.20 13.65 -1.47
CA LEU A 18 16.57 13.49 -2.78
C LEU A 18 15.72 12.22 -2.85
N TYR A 19 16.17 11.11 -2.26
CA TYR A 19 15.39 9.88 -2.21
C TYR A 19 14.05 10.10 -1.48
N LYS A 20 14.06 10.80 -0.35
CA LYS A 20 12.83 11.13 0.41
C LYS A 20 11.89 12.05 -0.38
N ILE A 21 12.43 13.11 -1.01
CA ILE A 21 11.63 14.05 -1.82
C ILE A 21 10.92 13.30 -2.94
N ILE A 22 11.66 12.46 -3.66
CA ILE A 22 11.11 11.76 -4.84
C ILE A 22 10.14 10.67 -4.42
N LYS A 23 10.35 10.01 -3.27
CA LYS A 23 9.37 9.06 -2.72
C LYS A 23 8.07 9.73 -2.29
N GLU A 24 8.13 10.93 -1.72
CA GLU A 24 6.93 11.71 -1.41
C GLU A 24 6.21 12.16 -2.69
N TYR A 25 6.95 12.60 -3.71
CA TYR A 25 6.38 12.92 -5.01
C TYR A 25 5.75 11.69 -5.69
N GLU A 26 6.43 10.53 -5.69
CA GLU A 26 5.93 9.26 -6.24
C GLU A 26 4.58 8.86 -5.62
N LYS A 27 4.38 9.12 -4.33
CA LYS A 27 3.13 8.82 -3.63
C LYS A 27 1.95 9.67 -4.11
N ASN A 28 2.20 10.94 -4.44
CA ASN A 28 1.17 11.89 -4.84
C ASN A 28 0.99 11.99 -6.36
N ALA A 29 1.84 11.30 -7.14
CA ALA A 29 1.75 11.27 -8.58
C ALA A 29 0.55 10.43 -9.07
N PRO A 30 -0.09 10.79 -10.20
CA PRO A 30 -1.18 10.02 -10.78
C PRO A 30 -0.81 8.55 -11.04
N GLU A 31 -1.77 7.62 -10.93
CA GLU A 31 -1.50 6.20 -11.13
C GLU A 31 -1.04 5.90 -12.57
N ASN A 32 -1.57 6.65 -13.54
CA ASN A 32 -1.23 6.57 -14.94
C ASN A 32 -1.30 7.95 -15.66
N ASP A 33 -0.58 8.08 -16.77
CA ASP A 33 -0.50 9.31 -17.55
C ASP A 33 -1.84 9.71 -18.22
N LYS A 34 -2.84 8.81 -18.30
CA LYS A 34 -4.14 9.05 -18.98
C LYS A 34 -5.21 9.62 -18.05
N GLU A 35 -5.27 9.16 -16.80
CA GLU A 35 -6.24 9.57 -15.77
C GLU A 35 -6.12 11.06 -15.41
N TYR A 36 -4.99 11.69 -15.75
CA TYR A 36 -4.74 13.12 -15.60
C TYR A 36 -5.48 14.01 -16.62
N TYR A 37 -5.72 13.52 -17.84
CA TYR A 37 -6.24 14.36 -18.93
C TYR A 37 -7.76 14.61 -18.86
N ASP A 38 -8.50 13.86 -18.05
CA ASP A 38 -9.97 13.97 -18.00
C ASP A 38 -10.46 15.00 -16.95
N ASP A 39 -9.66 15.36 -15.93
CA ASP A 39 -10.14 16.12 -14.76
C ASP A 39 -9.58 17.56 -14.58
N TYR A 40 -8.51 17.96 -15.28
CA TYR A 40 -7.84 19.26 -15.03
C TYR A 40 -7.59 20.04 -16.33
N TYR A 41 -8.51 20.96 -16.66
CA TYR A 41 -8.41 21.89 -17.80
C TYR A 41 -7.70 23.22 -17.48
N ASP A 42 -7.18 23.40 -16.27
CA ASP A 42 -6.43 24.59 -15.90
C ASP A 42 -4.92 24.28 -15.82
N GLU A 43 -4.12 25.23 -16.29
CA GLU A 43 -2.66 25.27 -16.36
C GLU A 43 -1.97 24.78 -15.07
N TYR A 44 -1.71 23.48 -14.98
CA TYR A 44 -0.81 22.90 -13.98
C TYR A 44 0.41 22.30 -14.67
N GLU A 45 1.58 22.47 -14.05
CA GLU A 45 2.83 21.87 -14.49
C GLU A 45 2.63 20.38 -14.79
N THR A 46 2.99 19.95 -15.99
CA THR A 46 2.88 18.53 -16.38
C THR A 46 3.64 17.67 -15.36
N PRO A 47 2.97 16.72 -14.67
CA PRO A 47 3.64 15.89 -13.69
C PRO A 47 4.81 15.13 -14.31
N ILE A 48 5.90 14.99 -13.57
CA ILE A 48 7.03 14.13 -13.97
C ILE A 48 6.49 12.71 -14.22
N LYS A 49 6.70 12.20 -15.43
CA LYS A 49 6.24 10.86 -15.82
C LYS A 49 6.73 9.80 -14.83
N LYS A 50 5.86 8.87 -14.44
CA LYS A 50 6.16 7.80 -13.49
C LYS A 50 7.43 7.01 -13.80
N LYS A 51 7.67 6.74 -15.10
CA LYS A 51 8.90 6.07 -15.57
C LYS A 51 10.17 6.85 -15.25
N ILE A 52 10.12 8.19 -15.32
CA ILE A 52 11.25 9.06 -14.99
C ILE A 52 11.49 9.00 -13.49
N ILE A 53 10.45 9.15 -12.66
CA ILE A 53 10.53 9.03 -11.19
C ILE A 53 11.23 7.72 -10.80
N GLN A 54 10.76 6.59 -11.35
CA GLN A 54 11.34 5.26 -11.08
C GLN A 54 12.81 5.16 -11.48
N SER A 55 13.18 5.74 -12.62
CA SER A 55 14.57 5.79 -13.07
C SER A 55 15.44 6.59 -12.10
N VAL A 56 14.96 7.76 -11.65
CA VAL A 56 15.70 8.63 -10.73
C VAL A 56 15.82 7.97 -9.35
N ILE A 57 14.75 7.37 -8.81
CA ILE A 57 14.78 6.57 -7.58
C ILE A 57 15.85 5.49 -7.67
N LYS A 58 15.90 4.74 -8.78
CA LYS A 58 16.91 3.68 -8.98
C LYS A 58 18.34 4.22 -9.01
N LYS A 59 18.55 5.39 -9.61
CA LYS A 59 19.88 6.03 -9.66
C LYS A 59 20.31 6.53 -8.27
N ILE A 60 19.43 7.21 -7.55
CA ILE A 60 19.73 7.74 -6.22
C ILE A 60 19.92 6.62 -5.20
N SER A 61 19.09 5.58 -5.27
CA SER A 61 19.20 4.43 -4.38
C SER A 61 20.54 3.70 -4.53
N ALA A 62 21.25 3.82 -5.66
CA ALA A 62 22.59 3.26 -5.81
C ALA A 62 23.64 3.90 -4.88
N PHE A 63 23.39 5.12 -4.39
CA PHE A 63 24.29 5.85 -3.48
C PHE A 63 24.02 5.58 -1.99
N LEU A 64 22.92 4.88 -1.67
CA LEU A 64 22.53 4.58 -0.30
C LEU A 64 22.96 3.16 0.11
N PRO A 65 23.42 2.95 1.36
CA PRO A 65 23.54 1.61 1.94
C PRO A 65 22.19 0.90 1.97
N GLU A 66 22.19 -0.43 1.75
CA GLU A 66 20.94 -1.21 1.67
C GLU A 66 20.08 -1.07 2.94
N LYS A 67 20.71 -1.11 4.12
CA LYS A 67 20.01 -0.91 5.40
C LYS A 67 19.27 0.43 5.47
N GLN A 68 19.85 1.52 4.94
CA GLN A 68 19.20 2.83 4.97
C GLN A 68 18.00 2.87 4.04
N LYS A 69 18.11 2.30 2.83
CA LYS A 69 16.98 2.21 1.89
C LYS A 69 15.80 1.47 2.51
N VAL A 70 16.07 0.31 3.11
CA VAL A 70 15.05 -0.53 3.74
C VAL A 70 14.33 0.23 4.84
N GLU A 71 15.05 0.94 5.72
CA GLU A 71 14.40 1.72 6.79
C GLU A 71 13.58 2.88 6.24
N ILE A 72 14.09 3.63 5.25
CA ILE A 72 13.35 4.72 4.63
C ILE A 72 12.07 4.20 3.96
N ASP A 73 12.17 3.10 3.19
CA ASP A 73 11.03 2.49 2.52
C ASP A 73 9.97 2.01 3.52
N LYS A 74 10.41 1.39 4.64
CA LYS A 74 9.52 1.00 5.74
C LYS A 74 8.78 2.19 6.33
N ASP A 75 9.45 3.33 6.49
CA ASP A 75 8.82 4.54 7.03
C ASP A 75 7.77 5.13 6.07
N PHE A 76 8.03 5.13 4.76
CA PHE A 76 7.02 5.50 3.77
C PHE A 76 5.81 4.57 3.82
N LEU A 77 6.02 3.26 3.96
CA LEU A 77 4.93 2.29 4.10
C LEU A 77 4.14 2.52 5.40
N ARG A 78 4.81 2.74 6.53
CA ARG A 78 4.16 3.05 7.82
C ARG A 78 3.30 4.30 7.72
N LYS A 79 3.77 5.35 7.04
CA LYS A 79 2.98 6.57 6.78
C LYS A 79 1.77 6.27 5.91
N LYS A 80 1.96 5.53 4.81
CA LYS A 80 0.88 5.15 3.88
C LYS A 80 -0.25 4.40 4.58
N TYR A 81 0.09 3.41 5.41
CA TYR A 81 -0.87 2.52 6.09
C TYR A 81 -1.14 2.92 7.56
N HIS A 82 -0.76 4.14 7.93
CA HIS A 82 -0.99 4.66 9.27
C HIS A 82 -2.50 4.74 9.55
N THR A 83 -2.91 4.67 10.81
CA THR A 83 -4.35 4.72 11.15
C THR A 83 -5.02 6.06 10.83
N PHE A 84 -4.24 7.11 10.66
CA PHE A 84 -4.76 8.43 10.27
C PHE A 84 -5.05 8.49 8.77
N ASN A 85 -4.44 7.59 7.98
CA ASN A 85 -4.84 7.37 6.60
C ASN A 85 -5.90 6.25 6.54
N ASN A 86 -7.12 6.61 6.16
CA ASN A 86 -8.23 5.67 6.01
C ASN A 86 -8.61 5.44 4.55
N GLU A 87 -7.74 5.83 3.61
CA GLU A 87 -7.88 5.48 2.21
C GLU A 87 -7.94 3.96 2.04
N ILE A 88 -8.93 3.52 1.29
CA ILE A 88 -9.16 2.12 0.95
C ILE A 88 -9.32 2.10 -0.56
N ASP A 89 -8.56 1.22 -1.23
CA ASP A 89 -8.73 0.98 -2.66
C ASP A 89 -10.13 0.41 -2.93
N ASP A 90 -10.88 1.00 -3.88
CA ASP A 90 -12.25 0.59 -4.20
C ASP A 90 -12.34 -0.88 -4.63
N LYS A 91 -11.30 -1.41 -5.31
CA LYS A 91 -11.23 -2.83 -5.67
C LYS A 91 -11.07 -3.71 -4.43
N VAL A 92 -10.30 -3.26 -3.45
CA VAL A 92 -10.18 -3.94 -2.15
C VAL A 92 -11.52 -3.95 -1.43
N TYR A 93 -12.19 -2.79 -1.33
CA TYR A 93 -13.47 -2.69 -0.65
C TYR A 93 -14.55 -3.56 -1.34
N SER A 94 -14.63 -3.48 -2.67
CA SER A 94 -15.56 -4.27 -3.49
C SER A 94 -15.32 -5.79 -3.35
N ALA A 95 -14.05 -6.22 -3.34
CA ALA A 95 -13.70 -7.63 -3.13
C ALA A 95 -14.09 -8.12 -1.73
N ILE A 96 -13.89 -7.31 -0.69
CA ILE A 96 -14.31 -7.62 0.69
C ILE A 96 -15.84 -7.72 0.79
N GLU A 97 -16.57 -6.76 0.21
CA GLU A 97 -18.04 -6.75 0.21
C GLU A 97 -18.61 -8.00 -0.47
N LYS A 98 -18.06 -8.34 -1.63
CA LYS A 98 -18.50 -9.50 -2.39
C LYS A 98 -18.13 -10.81 -1.70
N ALA A 99 -16.94 -10.91 -1.11
CA ALA A 99 -16.55 -12.09 -0.32
C ALA A 99 -17.49 -12.29 0.88
N PHE A 100 -17.81 -11.23 1.62
CA PHE A 100 -18.70 -11.29 2.77
C PHE A 100 -20.13 -11.67 2.38
N SER A 101 -20.70 -11.04 1.36
CA SER A 101 -22.08 -11.34 0.91
C SER A 101 -22.24 -12.76 0.34
N GLN A 102 -21.18 -13.32 -0.23
CA GLN A 102 -21.18 -14.68 -0.78
C GLN A 102 -20.67 -15.73 0.21
N LEU A 103 -20.29 -15.34 1.43
CA LEU A 103 -19.64 -16.19 2.43
C LEU A 103 -18.45 -16.99 1.84
N ARG A 104 -17.63 -16.29 1.05
CA ARG A 104 -16.42 -16.85 0.44
C ARG A 104 -15.18 -16.36 1.14
N THR A 105 -14.24 -17.26 1.40
CA THR A 105 -12.94 -16.91 1.96
C THR A 105 -12.25 -15.90 1.05
N VAL A 106 -11.61 -14.90 1.63
CA VAL A 106 -10.84 -13.89 0.91
C VAL A 106 -9.35 -14.04 1.23
N GLU A 107 -8.52 -14.02 0.21
CA GLU A 107 -7.09 -13.85 0.35
C GLU A 107 -6.76 -12.36 0.31
N ILE A 108 -6.13 -11.84 1.36
CA ILE A 108 -5.72 -10.45 1.46
C ILE A 108 -4.20 -10.35 1.59
N LYS A 109 -3.64 -9.25 1.10
CA LYS A 109 -2.28 -8.81 1.45
C LYS A 109 -2.41 -7.71 2.49
N TYR A 110 -1.99 -7.99 3.72
CA TYR A 110 -2.18 -7.13 4.89
C TYR A 110 -0.85 -6.55 5.37
N PHE A 111 -0.83 -5.24 5.61
CA PHE A 111 0.32 -4.53 6.15
C PHE A 111 0.36 -4.54 7.68
N SER A 112 1.50 -4.98 8.24
CA SER A 112 1.79 -4.92 9.67
C SER A 112 2.54 -3.64 10.01
N MET A 113 2.01 -2.81 10.92
CA MET A 113 2.70 -1.60 11.37
C MET A 113 3.97 -1.90 12.18
N GLU A 114 3.95 -3.00 12.93
CA GLU A 114 5.04 -3.40 13.82
C GLU A 114 6.26 -3.82 13.01
N SER A 115 6.10 -4.79 12.11
CA SER A 115 7.19 -5.27 11.26
C SER A 115 7.46 -4.40 10.04
N ALA A 116 6.52 -3.51 9.68
CA ALA A 116 6.51 -2.75 8.43
C ALA A 116 6.58 -3.65 7.18
N GLU A 117 5.93 -4.81 7.26
CA GLU A 117 5.94 -5.82 6.21
C GLU A 117 4.53 -6.22 5.81
N PHE A 118 4.41 -6.64 4.55
CA PHE A 118 3.20 -7.25 4.04
C PHE A 118 3.19 -8.74 4.28
N SER A 119 1.99 -9.26 4.42
CA SER A 119 1.82 -10.68 4.60
C SER A 119 0.47 -11.12 4.04
N THR A 120 0.46 -12.29 3.41
CA THR A 120 -0.76 -12.86 2.85
C THR A 120 -1.57 -13.54 3.96
N ARG A 121 -2.89 -13.37 3.95
CA ARG A 121 -3.83 -13.95 4.90
C ARG A 121 -5.05 -14.45 4.16
N LYS A 122 -5.50 -15.68 4.44
CA LYS A 122 -6.86 -16.11 4.12
C LYS A 122 -7.77 -15.81 5.29
N LEU A 123 -8.89 -15.15 5.03
CA LEU A 123 -9.87 -14.74 6.03
C LEU A 123 -11.27 -15.24 5.66
N ASP A 124 -11.97 -15.78 6.65
CA ASP A 124 -13.41 -15.95 6.61
C ASP A 124 -14.05 -14.76 7.33
N ILE A 125 -14.72 -13.87 6.61
CA ILE A 125 -15.22 -12.60 7.16
C ILE A 125 -16.51 -12.85 7.95
N TYR A 126 -16.50 -12.56 9.24
CA TYR A 126 -17.67 -12.71 10.12
C TYR A 126 -18.39 -11.37 10.35
N TYR A 127 -17.67 -10.27 10.24
CA TYR A 127 -18.22 -8.92 10.29
C TYR A 127 -17.39 -7.94 9.46
N LYS A 128 -18.05 -6.97 8.84
CA LYS A 128 -17.40 -5.87 8.11
C LYS A 128 -18.01 -4.52 8.45
N SER A 129 -17.17 -3.50 8.40
CA SER A 129 -17.50 -2.08 8.46
C SER A 129 -16.58 -1.33 7.50
N SER A 130 -16.78 -0.02 7.33
CA SER A 130 -15.86 0.80 6.53
C SER A 130 -14.43 0.76 7.05
N LYS A 131 -14.22 0.68 8.38
CA LYS A 131 -12.88 0.75 9.00
C LYS A 131 -12.24 -0.60 9.29
N TYR A 132 -13.05 -1.63 9.54
CA TYR A 132 -12.58 -2.92 10.04
C TYR A 132 -13.29 -4.11 9.39
N VAL A 133 -12.52 -5.18 9.24
CA VAL A 133 -12.98 -6.53 8.95
C VAL A 133 -12.63 -7.41 10.14
N ILE A 134 -13.60 -8.17 10.64
CA ILE A 134 -13.40 -9.17 11.71
C ILE A 134 -13.73 -10.53 11.12
N GLY A 135 -12.84 -11.49 11.33
CA GLY A 135 -13.01 -12.80 10.74
C GLY A 135 -11.99 -13.82 11.22
N TYR A 136 -12.22 -15.07 10.88
CA TYR A 136 -11.30 -16.15 11.20
C TYR A 136 -10.08 -16.08 10.27
N CYS A 137 -8.91 -15.91 10.88
CA CYS A 137 -7.65 -15.87 10.17
C CYS A 137 -7.04 -17.26 10.11
N HIS A 138 -7.04 -17.88 8.92
CA HIS A 138 -6.54 -19.24 8.73
C HIS A 138 -5.08 -19.43 9.11
N LEU A 139 -4.26 -18.39 8.95
CA LEU A 139 -2.85 -18.44 9.35
C LEU A 139 -2.68 -18.49 10.88
N ARG A 140 -3.49 -17.73 11.62
CA ARG A 140 -3.41 -17.64 13.09
C ARG A 140 -4.33 -18.63 13.80
N LYS A 141 -5.21 -19.29 13.04
CA LYS A 141 -6.25 -20.20 13.53
C LYS A 141 -7.12 -19.58 14.62
N ASP A 142 -7.46 -18.31 14.44
CA ASP A 142 -8.19 -17.54 15.44
C ASP A 142 -8.93 -16.36 14.79
N ILE A 143 -9.98 -15.87 15.45
CA ILE A 143 -10.71 -14.67 15.05
C ILE A 143 -9.85 -13.44 15.33
N ARG A 144 -9.71 -12.60 14.30
CA ARG A 144 -8.87 -11.40 14.35
C ARG A 144 -9.58 -10.23 13.69
N LYS A 145 -9.20 -9.04 14.14
CA LYS A 145 -9.67 -7.75 13.62
C LYS A 145 -8.58 -7.11 12.77
N PHE A 146 -8.94 -6.77 11.55
CA PHE A 146 -8.07 -6.17 10.54
C PHE A 146 -8.58 -4.78 10.20
N ARG A 147 -7.70 -3.78 10.11
CA ARG A 147 -8.07 -2.48 9.55
C ARG A 147 -8.18 -2.59 8.04
N THR A 148 -9.30 -2.17 7.48
CA THR A 148 -9.55 -2.26 6.04
C THR A 148 -8.52 -1.43 5.25
N SER A 149 -8.16 -0.24 5.74
CA SER A 149 -7.14 0.63 5.09
C SER A 149 -5.74 0.02 5.06
N ARG A 150 -5.46 -1.06 5.82
CA ARG A 150 -4.18 -1.77 5.80
C ARG A 150 -4.15 -2.95 4.84
N ILE A 151 -5.25 -3.20 4.12
CA ILE A 151 -5.34 -4.24 3.10
C ILE A 151 -4.90 -3.63 1.77
N SER A 152 -3.76 -4.05 1.23
CA SER A 152 -3.26 -3.53 -0.05
C SER A 152 -3.86 -4.21 -1.27
N SER A 153 -4.39 -5.42 -1.11
CA SER A 153 -5.07 -6.16 -2.17
C SER A 153 -5.96 -7.24 -1.56
N ALA A 154 -7.07 -7.55 -2.21
CA ALA A 154 -7.99 -8.62 -1.82
C ALA A 154 -8.42 -9.43 -3.05
N LYS A 155 -8.49 -10.76 -2.89
CA LYS A 155 -8.90 -11.70 -3.93
C LYS A 155 -9.82 -12.75 -3.33
N ILE A 156 -11.03 -12.87 -3.87
CA ILE A 156 -12.01 -13.86 -3.44
C ILE A 156 -11.53 -15.25 -3.88
N THR A 157 -11.57 -16.23 -2.97
CA THR A 157 -11.23 -17.62 -3.29
C THR A 157 -12.49 -18.42 -3.64
N ASN A 158 -12.32 -19.70 -3.95
CA ASN A 158 -13.45 -20.62 -4.18
C ASN A 158 -13.96 -21.30 -2.91
N GLU A 159 -13.28 -21.10 -1.78
CA GLU A 159 -13.63 -21.68 -0.49
C GLU A 159 -14.82 -20.92 0.09
N THR A 160 -15.76 -21.64 0.69
CA THR A 160 -16.94 -21.09 1.37
C THR A 160 -16.89 -21.41 2.85
N TYR A 161 -17.50 -20.58 3.68
CA TYR A 161 -17.58 -20.80 5.12
C TYR A 161 -18.97 -20.48 5.66
N GLN A 162 -19.19 -20.77 6.94
CA GLN A 162 -20.34 -20.32 7.68
C GLN A 162 -19.90 -19.50 8.88
N ILE A 163 -20.66 -18.47 9.23
CA ILE A 163 -20.40 -17.68 10.42
C ILE A 163 -20.89 -18.47 11.64
N PRO A 164 -20.04 -18.71 12.66
CA PRO A 164 -20.46 -19.41 13.87
C PRO A 164 -21.63 -18.69 14.56
N LYS A 165 -22.65 -19.44 15.00
CA LYS A 165 -23.84 -18.85 15.67
C LYS A 165 -23.53 -18.08 16.94
N ASN A 166 -22.43 -18.42 17.62
CA ASN A 166 -21.96 -17.79 18.84
C ASN A 166 -20.97 -16.64 18.59
N PHE A 167 -20.77 -16.22 17.33
CA PHE A 167 -19.93 -15.08 17.03
C PHE A 167 -20.60 -13.78 17.49
N ASP A 168 -19.89 -13.01 18.32
CA ASP A 168 -20.24 -11.63 18.67
C ASP A 168 -19.06 -10.71 18.32
N LYS A 169 -19.33 -9.72 17.47
CA LYS A 169 -18.36 -8.72 17.05
C LYS A 169 -17.86 -7.83 18.20
N ASN A 170 -18.62 -7.68 19.28
CA ASN A 170 -18.27 -6.80 20.40
C ASN A 170 -17.10 -7.36 21.24
N ASN A 171 -16.78 -8.64 21.08
CA ASN A 171 -15.61 -9.27 21.70
C ASN A 171 -14.28 -8.95 20.98
N TYR A 172 -14.30 -8.12 19.92
CA TYR A 172 -13.15 -7.84 19.03
C TYR A 172 -13.08 -6.37 18.56
#